data_AF-A0A3D4YN73-F1
#
_entry.id   AF-A0A3D4YN73-F1
#
_cell.length_a   1.000
_cell.length_b   1.000
_cell.length_c   1.000
_cell.angle_alpha   90.00
_cell.angle_beta   90.00
_cell.angle_gamma   90.00
#
_symmetry.space_group_name_H-M   'P 1'
#
loop_
_entity.id
_entity.type
_entity.pdbx_description
1 polymer ?
#
loop_
_entity_poly.entity_id
_entity_poly.type
_entity_poly.pdbx_seq_one_letter_code
_entity_poly.pdbx_strand_id
1 'polypeptide(L)'
;MLNKTIALSALLLVGACSRAPEPKTVPTPQRNGQGPSGDNTRAGGDSGRAGGNAPAQPRPYNRVITRDAKTRRGMFAVHRVNDKLYFEIPKNELNKDMLMVGRFTRAAAANPRLPGGQFGNYGGDQFTERTLRWDRSGNRIILRSPSFAIVADSTNPVYRAVQAANYPPVIAVLNVEAYGPDSAAVVDVTRLYTTSVPEFAAIRGTLDERRSFVENALAFPDNVEVEATQTGTPSPAPGGAGGGGGGQGQGPQAAQSVLAHWSLVRLPERPMVPRRWDERVGYFSIAQVDFGTSEQRSADRSYISRYRLEKKDPSAALSEPVKPIVYYVDPATPEQWKPWIRKAILDWQPAFEAAGFKNAIIAMDPPANDPDWSAEDIRHTVIRWLPSTIENAQGPHVSDPRTGEILNGSVRMFHNVLNLQRDWYFTQASPLDPRARTLPFPDSLMGRLLEFVVAHEIGHTLGLRHDQIGSSTYPADSVRSASWVHRMGHAPSIM
;
A
#
# COMPACT_ATOMS: atom_id res chain seq x y z
N MET A 1 -78.54 13.56 13.68
CA MET A 1 -77.90 14.73 14.31
C MET A 1 -76.41 14.69 13.98
N LEU A 2 -75.89 15.78 13.40
CA LEU A 2 -74.50 16.09 12.99
C LEU A 2 -73.82 15.09 12.01
N ASN A 3 -73.99 15.22 10.68
CA ASN A 3 -73.28 16.07 9.69
C ASN A 3 -71.73 16.04 9.74
N LYS A 4 -71.08 15.49 8.69
CA LYS A 4 -70.52 16.31 7.59
C LYS A 4 -69.98 15.47 6.42
N THR A 5 -69.96 16.16 5.29
CA THR A 5 -70.09 15.70 3.91
C THR A 5 -68.75 15.70 3.17
N ILE A 6 -68.71 14.86 2.14
CA ILE A 6 -67.79 14.80 0.99
C ILE A 6 -67.72 16.15 0.26
N ALA A 7 -66.55 16.55 -0.26
CA ALA A 7 -66.40 16.99 -1.66
C ALA A 7 -64.96 17.39 -2.05
N LEU A 8 -64.60 16.91 -3.23
CA LEU A 8 -63.47 17.18 -4.11
C LEU A 8 -63.63 18.56 -4.80
N SER A 9 -62.54 19.31 -5.05
CA SER A 9 -62.35 20.30 -6.16
C SER A 9 -61.04 21.06 -5.93
N ALA A 10 -60.02 20.99 -6.80
CA ALA A 10 -59.86 21.65 -8.11
C ALA A 10 -58.96 22.90 -8.01
N LEU A 11 -57.94 22.92 -8.90
CA LEU A 11 -56.92 23.94 -9.11
C LEU A 11 -57.47 25.36 -9.34
N LEU A 12 -56.80 26.37 -8.77
CA LEU A 12 -56.73 27.74 -9.31
C LEU A 12 -55.42 28.39 -8.82
N LEU A 13 -54.37 28.35 -9.66
CA LEU A 13 -53.16 29.14 -9.49
C LEU A 13 -53.41 30.54 -10.07
N VAL A 14 -53.55 31.53 -9.19
CA VAL A 14 -53.52 32.95 -9.55
C VAL A 14 -52.08 33.45 -9.39
N GLY A 15 -51.51 33.93 -10.49
CA GLY A 15 -50.17 34.50 -10.53
C GLY A 15 -50.07 35.80 -9.73
N ALA A 16 -49.02 35.90 -8.92
CA ALA A 16 -48.54 37.14 -8.36
C ALA A 16 -47.09 37.35 -8.83
N CYS A 17 -46.93 38.21 -9.83
CA CYS A 17 -45.64 38.73 -10.25
C CYS A 17 -45.02 39.53 -9.10
N SER A 18 -43.99 39.00 -8.45
CA SER A 18 -43.09 39.77 -7.59
C SER A 18 -41.80 40.05 -8.37
N ARG A 19 -41.51 41.34 -8.56
CA ARG A 19 -40.28 41.82 -9.19
C ARG A 19 -39.08 41.42 -8.33
N ALA A 20 -38.12 40.70 -8.92
CA ALA A 20 -36.82 40.47 -8.32
C ALA A 20 -36.03 41.80 -8.21
N PRO A 21 -35.32 42.07 -7.10
CA PRO A 21 -34.42 43.21 -7.02
C PRO A 21 -33.19 43.00 -7.90
N GLU A 22 -32.69 44.07 -8.53
CA GLU A 22 -31.43 44.07 -9.28
C GLU A 22 -30.23 43.68 -8.40
N PRO A 23 -29.26 42.91 -8.94
CA PRO A 23 -28.03 42.56 -8.22
C PRO A 23 -27.14 43.80 -8.05
N LYS A 24 -26.85 44.15 -6.79
CA LYS A 24 -25.86 45.18 -6.44
C LYS A 24 -24.46 44.69 -6.83
N THR A 25 -23.80 45.45 -7.71
CA THR A 25 -22.38 45.29 -8.06
C THR A 25 -21.50 45.47 -6.82
N VAL A 26 -20.77 44.43 -6.43
CA VAL A 26 -19.71 44.49 -5.40
C VAL A 26 -18.43 45.02 -6.06
N PRO A 27 -17.71 46.00 -5.46
CA PRO A 27 -16.47 46.50 -6.03
C PRO A 27 -15.33 45.48 -5.87
N THR A 28 -14.54 45.33 -6.93
CA THR A 28 -13.31 44.52 -6.99
C THR A 28 -12.27 45.02 -5.98
N PRO A 29 -11.59 44.14 -5.20
CA PRO A 29 -10.49 44.57 -4.34
C PRO A 29 -9.27 45.00 -5.18
N GLN A 30 -8.75 46.19 -4.88
CA GLN A 30 -7.47 46.69 -5.41
C GLN A 30 -6.31 45.80 -4.96
N ARG A 31 -5.51 45.35 -5.93
CA ARG A 31 -4.29 44.57 -5.73
C ARG A 31 -3.13 45.53 -5.45
N ASN A 32 -2.82 45.77 -4.18
CA ASN A 32 -1.57 46.42 -3.79
C ASN A 32 -0.39 45.46 -4.00
N GLY A 33 0.64 45.94 -4.70
CA GLY A 33 1.82 45.18 -5.05
C GLY A 33 2.70 44.86 -3.85
N GLN A 34 3.06 43.58 -3.73
CA GLN A 34 4.24 43.10 -3.01
C GLN A 34 4.94 42.08 -3.92
N GLY A 35 6.26 42.23 -4.06
CA GLY A 35 7.11 41.52 -5.01
C GLY A 35 7.12 40.00 -4.83
N PRO A 36 7.62 39.24 -5.82
CA PRO A 36 7.56 37.79 -5.78
C PRO A 36 8.57 37.26 -4.75
N SER A 37 8.03 36.73 -3.66
CA SER A 37 8.66 35.70 -2.84
C SER A 37 8.88 34.43 -3.68
N GLY A 38 10.08 33.85 -3.57
CA GLY A 38 10.53 32.73 -4.39
C GLY A 38 9.65 31.49 -4.27
N ASP A 39 9.09 31.09 -5.41
CA ASP A 39 8.27 29.90 -5.57
C ASP A 39 9.16 28.69 -5.89
N ASN A 40 9.26 27.75 -4.95
CA ASN A 40 10.12 26.56 -5.00
C ASN A 40 9.38 25.32 -5.53
N THR A 41 8.66 25.47 -6.65
CA THR A 41 8.05 24.34 -7.37
C THR A 41 8.53 24.30 -8.82
N ARG A 42 9.83 24.06 -9.01
CA ARG A 42 10.42 23.73 -10.31
C ARG A 42 10.84 22.26 -10.34
N ALA A 43 9.88 21.37 -10.57
CA ALA A 43 10.15 20.04 -11.09
C ALA A 43 10.46 20.16 -12.59
N GLY A 44 11.60 20.78 -12.91
CA GLY A 44 12.15 20.87 -14.26
C GLY A 44 13.54 20.26 -14.25
N GLY A 45 13.75 19.22 -15.05
CA GLY A 45 15.07 18.66 -15.29
C GLY A 45 15.97 19.75 -15.87
N ASP A 46 16.92 20.23 -15.07
CA ASP A 46 17.87 21.23 -15.50
C ASP A 46 19.01 20.55 -16.27
N SER A 47 18.85 20.49 -17.59
CA SER A 47 20.00 20.65 -18.48
C SER A 47 20.06 22.13 -18.81
N GLY A 48 21.00 22.84 -18.20
CA GLY A 48 21.09 24.30 -18.29
C GLY A 48 21.04 24.85 -19.72
N ARG A 49 19.97 25.60 -20.01
CA ARG A 49 20.00 26.87 -20.75
C ARG A 49 18.63 27.54 -20.68
N ALA A 50 18.63 28.81 -20.31
CA ALA A 50 17.48 29.69 -20.40
C ALA A 50 16.94 29.72 -21.83
N GLY A 51 15.65 29.37 -22.01
CA GLY A 51 14.91 29.59 -23.26
C GLY A 51 13.91 28.49 -23.61
N GLY A 52 12.62 28.74 -23.35
CA GLY A 52 11.50 28.12 -24.08
C GLY A 52 10.98 26.78 -23.55
N ASN A 53 9.67 26.73 -23.33
CA ASN A 53 8.87 25.58 -22.89
C ASN A 53 8.71 24.49 -23.99
N ALA A 54 9.65 24.39 -24.93
CA ALA A 54 9.64 23.43 -26.02
C ALA A 54 10.28 22.10 -25.56
N PRO A 55 9.78 20.94 -26.01
CA PRO A 55 10.40 19.65 -25.68
C PRO A 55 11.87 19.67 -26.12
N ALA A 56 12.79 19.36 -25.21
CA ALA A 56 14.19 19.17 -25.57
C ALA A 56 14.28 18.07 -26.64
N GLN A 57 15.09 18.31 -27.69
CA GLN A 57 15.30 17.29 -28.71
C GLN A 57 16.12 16.13 -28.11
N PRO A 58 15.69 14.88 -28.27
CA PRO A 58 16.42 13.71 -27.80
C PRO A 58 17.84 13.69 -28.36
N ARG A 59 18.79 13.38 -27.48
CA ARG A 59 20.21 13.27 -27.81
C ARG A 59 20.51 11.87 -28.37
N PRO A 60 21.67 11.68 -29.03
CA PRO A 60 22.12 10.34 -29.39
C PRO A 60 22.22 9.44 -28.15
N TYR A 61 21.74 8.19 -28.25
CA TYR A 61 21.64 7.26 -27.11
C TYR A 61 22.96 7.12 -26.33
N ASN A 62 24.07 6.93 -27.04
CA ASN A 62 25.41 6.77 -26.44
C ASN A 62 25.96 8.03 -25.74
N ARG A 63 25.31 9.19 -25.89
CA ARG A 63 25.62 10.43 -25.16
C ARG A 63 24.86 10.52 -23.83
N VAL A 64 23.79 9.75 -23.68
CA VAL A 64 22.96 9.70 -22.47
C VAL A 64 23.32 8.46 -21.65
N ILE A 65 23.21 7.30 -22.30
CA ILE A 65 23.63 6.01 -21.75
C ILE A 65 25.04 5.73 -22.26
N THR A 66 26.02 6.19 -21.49
CA THR A 66 27.45 6.05 -21.84
C THR A 66 27.93 4.62 -21.61
N ARG A 67 29.18 4.33 -22.01
CA ARG A 67 29.80 3.02 -21.77
C ARG A 67 30.01 2.71 -20.28
N ASP A 68 30.04 3.73 -19.43
CA ASP A 68 30.18 3.61 -17.99
C ASP A 68 28.84 3.33 -17.28
N ALA A 69 27.73 3.28 -18.03
CA ALA A 69 26.41 3.04 -17.49
C ALA A 69 26.30 1.64 -16.85
N LYS A 70 25.96 1.59 -15.56
CA LYS A 70 25.56 0.34 -14.91
C LYS A 70 24.11 0.05 -15.27
N THR A 71 23.89 -0.97 -16.10
CA THR A 71 22.59 -1.29 -16.67
C THR A 71 22.03 -2.59 -16.08
N ARG A 72 20.77 -2.57 -15.66
CA ARG A 72 19.98 -3.76 -15.34
C ARG A 72 18.76 -3.80 -16.25
N ARG A 73 18.35 -4.98 -16.71
CA ARG A 73 17.25 -5.16 -17.67
C ARG A 73 16.15 -6.03 -17.09
N GLY A 74 14.91 -5.60 -17.27
CA GLY A 74 13.70 -6.28 -16.81
C GLY A 74 12.48 -5.66 -17.47
N MET A 75 11.42 -5.38 -16.70
CA MET A 75 10.24 -4.64 -17.14
C MET A 75 10.63 -3.33 -17.82
N PHE A 76 11.52 -2.56 -17.18
CA PHE A 76 12.30 -1.49 -17.80
C PHE A 76 13.77 -1.90 -17.85
N ALA A 77 14.56 -1.27 -18.72
CA ALA A 77 15.98 -1.18 -18.42
C ALA A 77 16.20 0.03 -17.49
N VAL A 78 17.03 -0.16 -16.46
CA VAL A 78 17.46 0.91 -15.56
C VAL A 78 18.94 1.13 -15.77
N HIS A 79 19.34 2.38 -15.95
CA HIS A 79 20.73 2.77 -16.18
C HIS A 79 21.16 3.76 -15.11
N ARG A 80 22.25 3.44 -14.41
CA ARG A 80 22.94 4.40 -13.56
C ARG A 80 24.15 4.95 -14.29
N VAL A 81 24.18 6.26 -14.50
CA VAL A 81 25.29 6.98 -15.13
C VAL A 81 25.72 8.08 -14.16
N ASN A 82 26.86 7.90 -13.50
CA ASN A 82 27.26 8.70 -12.34
C ASN A 82 26.13 8.69 -11.28
N ASP A 83 25.69 9.87 -10.82
CA ASP A 83 24.63 10.02 -9.83
C ASP A 83 23.21 9.99 -10.42
N LYS A 84 23.08 9.85 -11.74
CA LYS A 84 21.78 9.87 -12.43
C LYS A 84 21.21 8.47 -12.61
N LEU A 85 19.92 8.35 -12.35
CA LEU A 85 19.11 7.18 -12.65
C LEU A 85 18.22 7.47 -13.87
N TYR A 86 18.37 6.64 -14.89
CA TYR A 86 17.54 6.66 -16.08
C TYR A 86 16.68 5.40 -16.16
N PHE A 87 15.41 5.59 -16.50
CA PHE A 87 14.55 4.50 -16.96
C PHE A 87 14.51 4.51 -18.49
N GLU A 88 14.78 3.37 -19.10
CA GLU A 88 14.50 3.10 -20.51
C GLU A 88 13.20 2.30 -20.57
N ILE A 89 12.11 3.00 -20.88
CA ILE A 89 10.74 2.49 -20.84
C ILE A 89 10.38 1.92 -22.23
N PRO A 90 10.17 0.60 -22.35
CA PRO A 90 9.77 -0.02 -23.60
C PRO A 90 8.39 0.47 -24.07
N LYS A 91 8.18 0.52 -25.39
CA LYS A 91 6.91 1.00 -25.97
C LYS A 91 5.70 0.19 -25.49
N ASN A 92 5.87 -1.12 -25.27
CA ASN A 92 4.82 -2.02 -24.79
C ASN A 92 4.51 -1.86 -23.29
N GLU A 93 5.29 -1.09 -22.53
CA GLU A 93 4.98 -0.76 -21.13
C GLU A 93 4.31 0.61 -20.97
N LEU A 94 4.26 1.43 -22.04
CA LEU A 94 3.54 2.70 -22.03
C LEU A 94 2.02 2.49 -21.96
N ASN A 95 1.34 3.42 -21.29
CA ASN A 95 -0.11 3.44 -21.07
C ASN A 95 -0.67 2.22 -20.31
N LYS A 96 0.20 1.42 -19.68
CA LYS A 96 -0.20 0.33 -18.76
C LYS A 96 -0.24 0.84 -17.33
N ASP A 97 -1.20 0.35 -16.56
CA ASP A 97 -1.30 0.63 -15.13
C ASP A 97 -0.28 -0.20 -14.37
N MET A 98 0.44 0.47 -13.48
CA MET A 98 1.42 -0.11 -12.59
C MET A 98 1.09 0.31 -11.16
N LEU A 99 1.58 -0.42 -10.17
CA LEU A 99 1.47 -0.04 -8.77
C LEU A 99 2.85 0.29 -8.25
N MET A 100 3.01 1.46 -7.66
CA MET A 100 4.18 1.82 -6.87
C MET A 100 3.87 1.62 -5.41
N VAL A 101 4.70 0.87 -4.69
CA VAL A 101 4.67 0.75 -3.24
C VAL A 101 5.99 1.23 -2.69
N GLY A 102 5.96 2.16 -1.74
CA GLY A 102 7.15 2.66 -1.07
C GLY A 102 7.22 2.20 0.38
N ARG A 103 8.37 1.64 0.77
CA ARG A 103 8.67 1.14 2.12
C ARG A 103 10.01 1.64 2.61
N PHE A 104 10.20 1.70 3.93
CA PHE A 104 11.52 1.98 4.48
C PHE A 104 12.38 0.72 4.46
N THR A 105 13.51 0.71 3.75
CA THR A 105 14.58 -0.27 4.03
C THR A 105 15.22 0.05 5.38
N ARG A 106 15.44 1.33 5.66
CA ARG A 106 15.89 1.84 6.97
C ARG A 106 15.12 3.10 7.32
N ALA A 107 14.33 3.02 8.39
CA ALA A 107 13.61 4.18 8.92
C ALA A 107 14.56 5.16 9.63
N ALA A 108 14.06 6.36 9.90
CA ALA A 108 14.81 7.39 10.60
C ALA A 108 15.13 6.95 12.03
N ALA A 109 16.32 7.33 12.51
CA ALA A 109 16.67 7.11 13.91
C ALA A 109 15.68 7.85 14.82
N ALA A 110 15.02 7.11 15.71
CA ALA A 110 14.10 7.66 16.67
C ALA A 110 14.74 7.81 18.06
N ASN A 111 14.20 8.73 18.86
CA ASN A 111 14.55 8.83 20.27
C ASN A 111 13.71 7.81 21.05
N PRO A 112 14.31 6.77 21.65
CA PRO A 112 13.58 5.70 22.35
C PRO A 112 12.88 6.18 23.63
N ARG A 113 13.14 7.42 24.07
CA ARG A 113 12.55 8.03 25.27
C ARG A 113 11.32 8.89 24.97
N LEU A 114 10.81 8.87 23.75
CA LEU A 114 9.53 9.53 23.45
C LEU A 114 8.40 8.88 24.27
N PRO A 115 7.42 9.68 24.76
CA PRO A 115 6.28 9.14 25.51
C PRO A 115 5.60 7.98 24.77
N GLY A 116 5.29 6.91 25.49
CA GLY A 116 4.69 5.70 24.91
C GLY A 116 5.67 4.75 24.20
N GLY A 117 6.99 4.95 24.32
CA GLY A 117 7.99 4.03 23.74
C GLY A 117 7.96 4.02 22.21
N GLN A 118 7.60 5.13 21.58
CA GLN A 118 7.44 5.18 20.13
C GLN A 118 8.79 5.35 19.43
N PHE A 119 9.11 4.42 18.52
CA PHE A 119 10.31 4.48 17.66
C PHE A 119 9.99 5.07 16.27
N GLY A 120 8.84 5.71 16.09
CA GLY A 120 8.40 6.19 14.78
C GLY A 120 8.11 5.01 13.84
N ASN A 121 8.75 5.02 12.66
CA ASN A 121 8.62 3.97 11.66
C ASN A 121 9.74 2.94 11.78
N TYR A 122 9.54 1.76 11.22
CA TYR A 122 10.50 0.66 11.14
C TYR A 122 10.84 0.31 9.70
N GLY A 123 11.86 -0.55 9.52
CA GLY A 123 12.07 -1.21 8.22
C GLY A 123 10.84 -2.05 7.86
N GLY A 124 10.43 -2.03 6.58
CA GLY A 124 9.19 -2.67 6.12
C GLY A 124 7.94 -1.80 6.18
N ASP A 125 7.95 -0.67 6.91
CA ASP A 125 6.77 0.20 7.00
C ASP A 125 6.51 0.91 5.68
N GLN A 126 5.26 0.81 5.21
CA GLN A 126 4.79 1.44 3.98
C GLN A 126 4.50 2.93 4.20
N PHE A 127 5.08 3.80 3.37
CA PHE A 127 4.81 5.24 3.40
C PHE A 127 4.01 5.75 2.20
N THR A 128 3.96 4.99 1.09
CA THR A 128 3.18 5.35 -0.10
C THR A 128 2.71 4.10 -0.85
N GLU A 129 1.57 4.22 -1.51
CA GLU A 129 1.04 3.25 -2.46
C GLU A 129 0.22 4.01 -3.50
N ARG A 130 0.63 3.96 -4.78
CA ARG A 130 0.01 4.75 -5.85
C ARG A 130 -0.05 3.95 -7.14
N THR A 131 -1.20 3.96 -7.80
CA THR A 131 -1.26 3.51 -9.20
C THR A 131 -0.55 4.55 -10.06
N LEU A 132 0.35 4.10 -10.91
CA LEU A 132 1.11 4.93 -11.84
C LEU A 132 0.84 4.51 -13.30
N ARG A 133 0.86 5.47 -14.21
CA ARG A 133 0.83 5.23 -15.65
C ARG A 133 1.80 6.15 -16.37
N TRP A 134 2.59 5.59 -17.28
CA TRP A 134 3.56 6.31 -18.10
C TRP A 134 2.98 6.54 -19.49
N ASP A 135 2.59 7.78 -19.79
CA ASP A 135 2.09 8.16 -21.11
C ASP A 135 3.20 8.82 -21.92
N ARG A 136 3.18 8.68 -23.26
CA ARG A 136 4.12 9.39 -24.14
C ARG A 136 3.40 10.44 -24.98
N SER A 137 3.92 11.66 -24.96
CA SER A 137 3.45 12.77 -25.81
C SER A 137 4.64 13.45 -26.50
N GLY A 138 4.87 13.09 -27.77
CA GLY A 138 6.06 13.52 -28.50
C GLY A 138 7.35 13.05 -27.81
N ASN A 139 8.22 14.01 -27.49
CA ASN A 139 9.49 13.81 -26.77
C ASN A 139 9.35 13.99 -25.25
N ARG A 140 8.16 13.72 -24.70
CA ARG A 140 7.89 13.75 -23.26
C ARG A 140 7.25 12.45 -22.80
N ILE A 141 7.64 12.03 -21.61
CA ILE A 141 6.92 11.03 -20.83
C ILE A 141 6.18 11.75 -19.71
N ILE A 142 4.89 11.48 -19.57
CA ILE A 142 4.02 12.04 -18.55
C ILE A 142 3.71 10.92 -17.57
N LEU A 143 4.17 11.07 -16.33
CA LEU A 143 3.82 10.17 -15.25
C LEU A 143 2.52 10.65 -14.61
N ARG A 144 1.52 9.77 -14.55
CA ARG A 144 0.20 10.07 -13.97
C ARG A 144 -0.17 9.12 -12.85
N SER A 145 -1.14 9.53 -12.04
CA SER A 145 -1.76 8.68 -11.02
C SER A 145 -3.23 8.36 -11.34
N PRO A 146 -3.54 7.30 -12.09
CA PRO A 146 -4.93 6.87 -12.29
C PRO A 146 -5.64 6.51 -10.99
N SER A 147 -6.97 6.58 -11.00
CA SER A 147 -7.84 6.16 -9.90
C SER A 147 -8.89 5.19 -10.42
N PHE A 148 -9.23 4.19 -9.60
CA PHE A 148 -10.28 3.21 -9.88
C PHE A 148 -11.44 3.31 -8.87
N ALA A 149 -11.53 4.43 -8.14
CA ALA A 149 -12.60 4.65 -7.18
C ALA A 149 -13.97 4.92 -7.85
N ILE A 150 -13.96 5.38 -9.10
CA ILE A 150 -15.17 5.65 -9.89
C ILE A 150 -15.04 4.87 -11.20
N VAL A 151 -16.03 4.01 -11.48
CA VAL A 151 -15.95 3.05 -12.58
C VAL A 151 -17.25 2.97 -13.38
N ALA A 152 -17.14 2.42 -14.58
CA ALA A 152 -18.23 1.91 -15.39
C ALA A 152 -17.65 0.88 -16.35
N ASP A 153 -18.45 -0.09 -16.78
CA ASP A 153 -18.04 -1.00 -17.86
C ASP A 153 -17.76 -0.22 -19.16
N SER A 154 -16.62 -0.49 -19.78
CA SER A 154 -16.18 0.19 -21.01
C SER A 154 -17.14 0.05 -22.20
N THR A 155 -18.01 -0.96 -22.18
CA THR A 155 -19.05 -1.17 -23.20
C THR A 155 -20.25 -0.25 -23.04
N ASN A 156 -20.43 0.37 -21.87
CA ASN A 156 -21.53 1.29 -21.60
C ASN A 156 -21.22 2.72 -22.04
N PRO A 157 -22.16 3.46 -22.66
CA PRO A 157 -21.94 4.85 -23.07
C PRO A 157 -21.51 5.79 -21.93
N VAL A 158 -21.98 5.54 -20.71
CA VAL A 158 -21.65 6.30 -19.48
C VAL A 158 -20.16 6.22 -19.12
N TYR A 159 -19.44 5.19 -19.59
CA TYR A 159 -17.99 5.09 -19.42
C TYR A 159 -17.26 6.34 -19.92
N ARG A 160 -17.72 6.96 -21.00
CA ARG A 160 -17.15 8.21 -21.51
C ARG A 160 -17.25 9.36 -20.51
N ALA A 161 -18.38 9.47 -19.81
CA ALA A 161 -18.57 10.47 -18.75
C ALA A 161 -17.69 10.16 -17.54
N VAL A 162 -17.56 8.89 -17.15
CA VAL A 162 -16.64 8.45 -16.09
C VAL A 162 -15.20 8.80 -16.43
N GLN A 163 -14.74 8.52 -17.66
CA GLN A 163 -13.38 8.89 -18.09
C GLN A 163 -13.16 10.40 -18.11
N ALA A 164 -14.17 11.18 -18.57
CA ALA A 164 -14.09 12.65 -18.56
C ALA A 164 -14.05 13.24 -17.14
N ALA A 165 -14.71 12.58 -16.17
CA ALA A 165 -14.70 12.97 -14.76
C ALA A 165 -13.47 12.48 -13.98
N ASN A 166 -12.69 11.53 -14.53
CA ASN A 166 -11.53 10.91 -13.88
C ASN A 166 -10.24 11.14 -14.67
N TYR A 167 -9.96 12.38 -15.06
CA TYR A 167 -8.70 12.70 -15.73
C TYR A 167 -7.51 12.55 -14.75
N PRO A 168 -6.56 11.62 -14.97
CA PRO A 168 -5.54 11.34 -13.98
C PRO A 168 -4.57 12.51 -13.78
N PRO A 169 -4.28 12.92 -12.52
CA PRO A 169 -3.32 13.98 -12.22
C PRO A 169 -1.93 13.63 -12.76
N VAL A 170 -1.21 14.66 -13.21
CA VAL A 170 0.18 14.55 -13.66
C VAL A 170 1.09 14.69 -12.44
N ILE A 171 1.87 13.66 -12.15
CA ILE A 171 2.90 13.67 -11.11
C ILE A 171 4.16 14.35 -11.64
N ALA A 172 4.58 13.99 -12.85
CA ALA A 172 5.79 14.52 -13.47
C ALA A 172 5.70 14.53 -14.99
N VAL A 173 6.44 15.44 -15.60
CA VAL A 173 6.68 15.48 -17.04
C VAL A 173 8.19 15.40 -17.26
N LEU A 174 8.64 14.32 -17.89
CA LEU A 174 10.04 14.02 -18.12
C LEU A 174 10.35 14.18 -19.60
N ASN A 175 11.45 14.87 -19.93
CA ASN A 175 11.93 14.90 -21.31
C ASN A 175 12.48 13.53 -21.69
N VAL A 176 12.23 13.12 -22.92
CA VAL A 176 12.92 11.97 -23.50
C VAL A 176 14.34 12.40 -23.84
N GLU A 177 15.29 11.93 -23.05
CA GLU A 177 16.71 12.28 -23.16
C GLU A 177 17.35 11.62 -24.38
N ALA A 178 16.93 10.40 -24.71
CA ALA A 178 17.30 9.65 -25.90
C ALA A 178 16.24 8.58 -26.21
N TYR A 179 16.28 8.04 -27.43
CA TYR A 179 15.56 6.81 -27.77
C TYR A 179 16.52 5.64 -27.82
N GLY A 180 16.17 4.56 -27.11
CA GLY A 180 16.81 3.26 -27.22
C GLY A 180 16.28 2.45 -28.41
N PRO A 181 16.66 1.16 -28.50
CA PRO A 181 16.06 0.20 -29.43
C PRO A 181 14.53 0.22 -29.36
N ASP A 182 13.87 -0.06 -30.49
CA ASP A 182 12.41 -0.10 -30.62
C ASP A 182 11.68 1.17 -30.15
N SER A 183 12.37 2.32 -30.21
CA SER A 183 11.87 3.62 -29.75
C SER A 183 11.53 3.66 -28.25
N ALA A 184 12.21 2.84 -27.44
CA ALA A 184 12.13 2.90 -25.98
C ALA A 184 12.57 4.29 -25.49
N ALA A 185 11.79 4.89 -24.59
CA ALA A 185 12.04 6.24 -24.12
C ALA A 185 13.01 6.20 -22.94
N VAL A 186 14.17 6.85 -23.07
CA VAL A 186 15.12 7.04 -21.97
C VAL A 186 14.80 8.35 -21.25
N VAL A 187 14.47 8.29 -19.97
CA VAL A 187 14.09 9.45 -19.15
C VAL A 187 14.89 9.49 -17.85
N ASP A 188 15.35 10.68 -17.44
CA ASP A 188 16.00 10.90 -16.14
C ASP A 188 14.93 10.94 -15.05
N VAL A 189 14.94 9.95 -14.15
CA VAL A 189 13.97 9.82 -13.05
C VAL A 189 14.57 10.21 -11.70
N THR A 190 15.83 10.64 -11.66
CA THR A 190 16.58 10.89 -10.40
C THR A 190 15.80 11.78 -9.45
N ARG A 191 15.23 12.88 -9.96
CA ARG A 191 14.51 13.87 -9.15
C ARG A 191 13.20 13.35 -8.56
N LEU A 192 12.60 12.29 -9.10
CA LEU A 192 11.42 11.67 -8.47
C LEU A 192 11.77 11.13 -7.08
N TYR A 193 12.99 10.63 -6.92
CA TYR A 193 13.44 9.95 -5.70
C TYR A 193 14.24 10.84 -4.75
N THR A 194 14.76 11.99 -5.20
CA THR A 194 15.64 12.86 -4.42
C THR A 194 15.05 14.22 -4.06
N THR A 195 13.81 14.50 -4.47
CA THR A 195 13.14 15.80 -4.27
C THR A 195 11.71 15.61 -3.75
N SER A 196 11.08 16.67 -3.26
CA SER A 196 9.75 16.63 -2.62
C SER A 196 8.58 16.41 -3.59
N VAL A 197 8.64 15.37 -4.43
CA VAL A 197 7.48 14.90 -5.19
C VAL A 197 6.55 14.16 -4.21
N PRO A 198 5.33 14.65 -3.92
CA PRO A 198 4.51 14.14 -2.82
C PRO A 198 4.23 12.64 -2.84
N GLU A 199 4.06 12.06 -4.03
CA GLU A 199 3.78 10.63 -4.21
C GLU A 199 4.99 9.75 -3.92
N PHE A 200 6.21 10.28 -4.09
CA PHE A 200 7.47 9.57 -3.90
C PHE A 200 8.14 9.90 -2.56
N ALA A 201 7.85 11.04 -1.94
CA ALA A 201 8.53 11.47 -0.72
C ALA A 201 8.27 10.52 0.47
N ALA A 202 9.34 9.93 0.99
CA ALA A 202 9.32 9.09 2.19
C ALA A 202 9.30 9.91 3.48
N ILE A 203 9.81 11.15 3.43
CA ILE A 203 9.67 12.15 4.49
C ILE A 203 8.62 13.17 4.04
N ARG A 204 7.53 13.27 4.80
CA ARG A 204 6.51 14.32 4.60
C ARG A 204 7.08 15.66 5.05
N GLY A 205 7.53 16.46 4.09
CA GLY A 205 8.10 17.78 4.34
C GLY A 205 9.01 18.22 3.21
N THR A 206 9.99 19.06 3.54
CA THR A 206 10.95 19.57 2.56
C THR A 206 12.18 18.68 2.54
N LEU A 207 12.44 18.05 1.40
CA LEU A 207 13.65 17.27 1.18
C LEU A 207 14.81 18.20 0.84
N ASP A 208 15.97 17.84 1.37
CA ASP A 208 17.25 18.43 1.03
C ASP A 208 17.84 17.65 -0.16
N GLU A 209 17.69 18.22 -1.35
CA GLU A 209 18.14 17.59 -2.61
C GLU A 209 19.65 17.31 -2.62
N ARG A 210 20.46 18.07 -1.86
CA ARG A 210 21.93 17.92 -1.84
C ARG A 210 22.38 16.80 -0.89
N ARG A 211 21.50 16.37 0.00
CA ARG A 211 21.73 15.24 0.93
C ARG A 211 20.89 14.01 0.57
N SER A 212 20.16 14.05 -0.54
CA SER A 212 19.33 12.95 -1.02
C SER A 212 19.88 12.40 -2.33
N PHE A 213 20.04 11.08 -2.44
CA PHE A 213 20.67 10.45 -3.59
C PHE A 213 20.18 9.01 -3.80
N VAL A 214 20.22 8.54 -5.05
CA VAL A 214 19.84 7.16 -5.41
C VAL A 214 20.99 6.21 -5.04
N GLU A 215 20.68 5.22 -4.22
CA GLU A 215 21.62 4.22 -3.69
C GLU A 215 21.72 3.02 -4.64
N ASN A 216 20.58 2.53 -5.11
CA ASN A 216 20.50 1.34 -5.96
C ASN A 216 19.27 1.37 -6.88
N ALA A 217 19.34 0.63 -7.99
CA ALA A 217 18.20 0.38 -8.85
C ALA A 217 18.33 -0.98 -9.53
N LEU A 218 17.30 -1.80 -9.41
CA LEU A 218 17.21 -3.15 -9.95
C LEU A 218 16.04 -3.25 -10.92
N ALA A 219 16.15 -4.14 -11.88
CA ALA A 219 15.07 -4.44 -12.82
C ALA A 219 14.88 -5.95 -12.90
N PHE A 220 13.62 -6.36 -12.80
CA PHE A 220 13.16 -7.74 -12.88
C PHE A 220 12.03 -7.83 -13.92
N PRO A 221 11.63 -9.03 -14.37
CA PRO A 221 10.65 -9.17 -15.47
C PRO A 221 9.31 -8.44 -15.26
N ASP A 222 8.86 -8.31 -14.02
CA ASP A 222 7.54 -7.77 -13.66
C ASP A 222 7.58 -6.52 -12.78
N ASN A 223 8.78 -6.07 -12.38
CA ASN A 223 8.94 -4.93 -11.48
C ASN A 223 10.31 -4.25 -11.61
N VAL A 224 10.37 -3.00 -11.17
CA VAL A 224 11.58 -2.20 -11.02
C VAL A 224 11.66 -1.75 -9.57
N GLU A 225 12.80 -1.98 -8.95
CA GLU A 225 13.07 -1.61 -7.56
C GLU A 225 14.07 -0.46 -7.52
N VAL A 226 13.76 0.60 -6.78
CA VAL A 226 14.67 1.73 -6.58
C VAL A 226 14.88 1.94 -5.09
N GLU A 227 16.12 2.15 -4.68
CA GLU A 227 16.49 2.57 -3.34
C GLU A 227 17.16 3.93 -3.37
N ALA A 228 16.73 4.84 -2.49
CA ALA A 228 17.32 6.15 -2.37
C ALA A 228 17.35 6.60 -0.90
N THR A 229 18.45 7.24 -0.53
CA THR A 229 18.54 7.99 0.71
C THR A 229 17.80 9.31 0.52
N GLN A 230 16.80 9.58 1.36
CA GLN A 230 16.13 10.87 1.44
C GLN A 230 16.45 11.52 2.77
N THR A 231 16.94 12.75 2.72
CA THR A 231 17.18 13.59 3.89
C THR A 231 16.31 14.83 3.80
N GLY A 232 15.63 15.21 4.87
CA GLY A 232 14.75 16.37 4.85
C GLY A 232 14.24 16.77 6.23
N THR A 233 13.61 17.94 6.29
CA THR A 233 12.93 18.41 7.50
C THR A 233 11.46 18.02 7.42
N PRO A 234 10.97 17.16 8.33
CA PRO A 234 9.56 16.81 8.37
C PRO A 234 8.69 18.06 8.60
N SER A 235 7.50 18.10 8.01
CA SER A 235 6.50 19.07 8.40
C SER A 235 5.94 18.73 9.79
N PRO A 236 5.54 19.72 10.60
CA PRO A 236 4.82 19.47 11.84
C PRO A 236 3.56 18.62 11.55
N ALA A 237 3.38 17.53 12.28
CA ALA A 237 2.15 16.74 12.15
C ALA A 237 0.95 17.61 12.56
N PRO A 238 -0.16 17.63 11.81
CA PRO A 238 -1.41 18.18 12.31
C PRO A 238 -1.77 17.39 13.57
N GLY A 239 -1.78 18.06 14.73
CA GLY A 239 -2.19 17.45 15.99
C GLY A 239 -3.56 16.80 15.82
N GLY A 240 -3.70 15.54 16.25
CA GLY A 240 -4.97 14.82 16.22
C GLY A 240 -6.07 15.66 16.87
N ALA A 241 -7.24 15.68 16.23
CA ALA A 241 -8.43 16.35 16.76
C ALA A 241 -8.80 15.75 18.12
N GLY A 242 -8.38 16.41 19.20
CA GLY A 242 -8.65 15.99 20.56
C GLY A 242 -7.81 16.76 21.58
N GLY A 243 -8.30 17.93 22.00
CA GLY A 243 -7.78 18.65 23.16
C GLY A 243 -7.31 20.07 22.85
N GLY A 244 -8.15 21.05 23.20
CA GLY A 244 -7.77 22.46 23.20
C GLY A 244 -6.60 22.71 24.14
N GLY A 245 -5.57 23.37 23.62
CA GLY A 245 -4.42 23.85 24.39
C GLY A 245 -3.51 24.64 23.46
N GLY A 246 -3.34 25.93 23.76
CA GLY A 246 -2.66 26.91 22.92
C GLY A 246 -1.30 26.46 22.39
N GLY A 247 -1.02 26.85 21.15
CA GLY A 247 0.22 26.58 20.45
C GLY A 247 1.45 27.01 21.24
N GLN A 248 2.20 26.04 21.74
CA GLN A 248 3.64 26.17 21.83
C GLN A 248 4.18 25.84 20.45
N GLY A 249 4.74 26.86 19.78
CA GLY A 249 5.44 26.68 18.52
C GLY A 249 6.50 25.59 18.69
N GLN A 250 6.38 24.50 17.93
CA GLN A 250 7.43 23.49 17.88
C GLN A 250 8.70 24.20 17.42
N GLY A 251 9.78 24.10 18.21
CA GLY A 251 11.09 24.62 17.83
C GLY A 251 11.58 24.02 16.51
N PRO A 252 12.71 24.51 15.95
CA PRO A 252 13.23 24.03 14.67
C PRO A 252 13.33 22.50 14.63
N GLN A 253 12.61 21.86 13.72
CA GLN A 253 12.72 20.42 13.52
C GLN A 253 14.06 20.09 12.86
N ALA A 254 14.82 19.18 13.47
CA ALA A 254 16.03 18.66 12.88
C ALA A 254 15.72 17.84 11.63
N ALA A 255 16.64 17.88 10.66
CA ALA A 255 16.53 17.02 9.48
C ALA A 255 16.65 15.55 9.87
N GLN A 256 15.87 14.70 9.22
CA GLN A 256 15.91 13.25 9.34
C GLN A 256 16.41 12.66 8.03
N SER A 257 16.97 11.44 8.09
CA SER A 257 17.35 10.67 6.91
C SER A 257 16.73 9.29 6.96
N VAL A 258 16.26 8.81 5.82
CA VAL A 258 15.69 7.46 5.64
C VAL A 258 16.30 6.82 4.39
N LEU A 259 16.47 5.49 4.42
CA LEU A 259 16.66 4.71 3.20
C LEU A 259 15.30 4.19 2.77
N ALA A 260 14.79 4.74 1.68
CA ALA A 260 13.50 4.41 1.12
C ALA A 260 13.65 3.49 -0.08
N HIS A 261 12.69 2.59 -0.24
CA HIS A 261 12.59 1.58 -1.27
C HIS A 261 11.27 1.76 -2.01
N TRP A 262 11.29 1.76 -3.34
CA TRP A 262 10.08 1.80 -4.16
C TRP A 262 10.05 0.60 -5.09
N SER A 263 9.01 -0.22 -4.94
CA SER A 263 8.67 -1.27 -5.89
C SER A 263 7.66 -0.73 -6.89
N LEU A 264 8.05 -0.60 -8.16
CA LEU A 264 7.14 -0.35 -9.27
C LEU A 264 6.82 -1.68 -9.94
N VAL A 265 5.61 -2.20 -9.73
CA VAL A 265 5.18 -3.49 -10.25
C VAL A 265 4.14 -3.34 -11.36
N ARG A 266 4.25 -4.19 -12.38
CA ARG A 266 3.23 -4.34 -13.41
C ARG A 266 1.96 -4.91 -12.78
N LEU A 267 0.82 -4.22 -12.96
CA LEU A 267 -0.46 -4.82 -12.60
C LEU A 267 -0.84 -5.90 -13.63
N PRO A 268 -1.54 -6.98 -13.24
CA PRO A 268 -1.92 -8.05 -14.16
C PRO A 268 -2.67 -7.51 -15.39
N GLU A 269 -2.24 -7.89 -16.59
CA GLU A 269 -2.92 -7.49 -17.84
C GLU A 269 -4.34 -8.04 -17.91
N ARG A 270 -4.53 -9.26 -17.38
CA ARG A 270 -5.84 -9.87 -17.15
C ARG A 270 -6.17 -9.74 -15.67
N PRO A 271 -7.02 -8.77 -15.28
CA PRO A 271 -7.38 -8.60 -13.87
C PRO A 271 -8.05 -9.86 -13.31
N MET A 272 -7.82 -10.17 -12.04
CA MET A 272 -8.51 -11.26 -11.37
C MET A 272 -10.02 -11.00 -11.37
N VAL A 273 -10.83 -12.04 -11.55
CA VAL A 273 -12.29 -11.88 -11.39
C VAL A 273 -12.59 -11.43 -9.95
N PRO A 274 -13.12 -10.21 -9.76
CA PRO A 274 -13.34 -9.68 -8.43
C PRO A 274 -14.49 -10.42 -7.76
N ARG A 275 -14.42 -10.60 -6.44
CA ARG A 275 -15.48 -11.25 -5.66
C ARG A 275 -16.16 -10.22 -4.79
N ARG A 276 -17.49 -10.15 -4.90
CA ARG A 276 -18.30 -9.23 -4.10
C ARG A 276 -18.05 -9.44 -2.61
N TRP A 277 -17.91 -8.32 -1.92
CA TRP A 277 -17.91 -8.31 -0.47
C TRP A 277 -19.33 -8.65 0.03
N ASP A 278 -19.37 -9.43 1.10
CA ASP A 278 -20.58 -9.84 1.79
C ASP A 278 -20.32 -9.66 3.29
N GLU A 279 -21.21 -8.96 3.98
CA GLU A 279 -21.02 -8.61 5.39
C GLU A 279 -20.91 -9.82 6.32
N ARG A 280 -21.42 -10.98 5.89
CA ARG A 280 -21.39 -12.23 6.67
C ARG A 280 -20.02 -12.91 6.64
N VAL A 281 -19.14 -12.50 5.73
CA VAL A 281 -17.81 -13.10 5.56
C VAL A 281 -16.77 -12.01 5.76
N GLY A 282 -16.05 -12.08 6.89
CA GLY A 282 -15.13 -11.03 7.34
C GLY A 282 -13.87 -10.87 6.48
N TYR A 283 -13.99 -10.29 5.28
CA TYR A 283 -12.85 -9.90 4.43
C TYR A 283 -12.64 -8.38 4.42
N PHE A 284 -11.38 -7.96 4.30
CA PHE A 284 -11.03 -6.63 3.82
C PHE A 284 -11.56 -6.44 2.40
N SER A 285 -11.83 -5.21 2.00
CA SER A 285 -12.35 -4.92 0.67
C SER A 285 -11.84 -3.60 0.11
N ILE A 286 -11.85 -3.51 -1.21
CA ILE A 286 -11.79 -2.26 -1.96
C ILE A 286 -13.21 -1.80 -2.29
N ALA A 287 -13.42 -0.49 -2.33
CA ALA A 287 -14.72 0.12 -2.65
C ALA A 287 -14.63 0.96 -3.93
N GLN A 288 -15.69 0.90 -4.73
CA GLN A 288 -15.83 1.63 -6.00
C GLN A 288 -17.26 2.16 -6.13
N VAL A 289 -17.41 3.33 -6.73
CA VAL A 289 -18.70 3.87 -7.16
C VAL A 289 -18.89 3.53 -8.64
N ASP A 290 -19.90 2.72 -8.95
CA ASP A 290 -20.14 2.21 -10.30
C ASP A 290 -21.35 2.88 -10.95
N PHE A 291 -21.11 3.52 -12.09
CA PHE A 291 -22.11 4.20 -12.90
C PHE A 291 -22.61 3.35 -14.08
N GLY A 292 -22.01 2.19 -14.32
CA GLY A 292 -22.35 1.28 -15.42
C GLY A 292 -23.48 0.30 -15.10
N THR A 293 -24.22 0.51 -14.02
CA THR A 293 -25.31 -0.38 -13.62
C THR A 293 -26.63 0.02 -14.30
N SER A 294 -27.61 -0.89 -14.32
CA SER A 294 -28.98 -0.57 -14.77
C SER A 294 -29.83 0.12 -13.70
N GLU A 295 -29.26 0.39 -12.51
CA GLU A 295 -29.96 1.12 -11.46
C GLU A 295 -30.15 2.59 -11.89
N GLN A 296 -31.24 3.22 -11.45
CA GLN A 296 -31.47 4.65 -11.66
C GLN A 296 -30.63 5.53 -10.72
N ARG A 297 -29.39 5.11 -10.44
CA ARG A 297 -28.41 5.73 -9.55
C ARG A 297 -27.03 5.09 -9.74
N SER A 298 -25.99 5.72 -9.21
CA SER A 298 -24.71 5.03 -8.99
C SER A 298 -24.85 3.94 -7.92
N ALA A 299 -24.09 2.86 -8.05
CA ALA A 299 -24.05 1.78 -7.08
C ALA A 299 -22.70 1.77 -6.35
N ASP A 300 -22.74 1.74 -5.03
CA ASP A 300 -21.55 1.50 -4.21
C ASP A 300 -21.24 0.00 -4.23
N ARG A 301 -20.02 -0.34 -4.62
CA ARG A 301 -19.58 -1.69 -4.93
C ARG A 301 -18.29 -2.00 -4.20
N SER A 302 -18.35 -2.99 -3.30
CA SER A 302 -17.16 -3.48 -2.61
C SER A 302 -16.76 -4.88 -3.09
N TYR A 303 -15.46 -5.11 -3.20
CA TYR A 303 -14.86 -6.39 -3.59
C TYR A 303 -13.81 -6.82 -2.58
N ILE A 304 -13.81 -8.10 -2.21
CA ILE A 304 -12.89 -8.61 -1.18
C ILE A 304 -11.45 -8.59 -1.67
N SER A 305 -10.52 -8.32 -0.76
CA SER A 305 -9.10 -8.54 -0.99
C SER A 305 -8.78 -10.02 -0.82
N ARG A 306 -8.19 -10.67 -1.83
CA ARG A 306 -7.76 -12.08 -1.78
C ARG A 306 -6.62 -12.38 -2.74
N TYR A 307 -5.85 -13.42 -2.47
CA TYR A 307 -4.90 -13.96 -3.44
C TYR A 307 -5.61 -14.61 -4.64
N ARG A 308 -5.00 -14.49 -5.82
CA ARG A 308 -5.38 -15.26 -7.00
C ARG A 308 -4.84 -16.68 -6.87
N LEU A 309 -5.73 -17.63 -6.58
CA LEU A 309 -5.42 -19.05 -6.59
C LEU A 309 -6.21 -19.76 -7.69
N GLU A 310 -5.47 -20.37 -8.61
CA GLU A 310 -5.98 -21.15 -9.74
C GLU A 310 -5.32 -22.53 -9.68
N LYS A 311 -6.10 -23.60 -9.81
CA LYS A 311 -5.55 -24.96 -9.76
C LYS A 311 -4.73 -25.23 -11.02
N LYS A 312 -3.55 -25.86 -10.87
CA LYS A 312 -2.79 -26.41 -12.00
C LYS A 312 -3.62 -27.45 -12.78
N ASP A 313 -4.36 -28.30 -12.07
CA ASP A 313 -5.38 -29.19 -12.63
C ASP A 313 -6.78 -28.74 -12.16
N PRO A 314 -7.55 -28.04 -13.00
CA PRO A 314 -8.90 -27.58 -12.66
C PRO A 314 -9.90 -28.70 -12.37
N SER A 315 -9.64 -29.93 -12.85
CA SER A 315 -10.53 -31.07 -12.70
C SER A 315 -10.31 -31.87 -11.41
N ALA A 316 -9.11 -31.76 -10.82
CA ALA A 316 -8.78 -32.45 -9.58
C ALA A 316 -9.50 -31.83 -8.37
N ALA A 317 -9.99 -32.69 -7.46
CA ALA A 317 -10.53 -32.24 -6.17
C ALA A 317 -9.49 -31.46 -5.36
N LEU A 318 -8.24 -31.92 -5.38
CA LEU A 318 -7.09 -31.31 -4.72
C LEU A 318 -5.95 -31.12 -5.73
N SER A 319 -5.52 -29.87 -5.94
CA SER A 319 -4.43 -29.53 -6.87
C SER A 319 -3.48 -28.51 -6.25
N GLU A 320 -2.23 -28.48 -6.69
CA GLU A 320 -1.38 -27.33 -6.39
C GLU A 320 -1.91 -26.08 -7.12
N PRO A 321 -1.71 -24.87 -6.57
CA PRO A 321 -2.00 -23.66 -7.30
C PRO A 321 -0.95 -23.41 -8.39
N VAL A 322 -1.34 -22.71 -9.45
CA VAL A 322 -0.41 -22.21 -10.49
C VAL A 322 0.67 -21.33 -9.85
N LYS A 323 0.26 -20.45 -8.92
CA LYS A 323 1.16 -19.61 -8.12
C LYS A 323 0.90 -19.83 -6.63
N PRO A 324 1.81 -20.50 -5.88
CA PRO A 324 1.68 -20.63 -4.44
C PRO A 324 1.99 -19.29 -3.74
N ILE A 325 1.49 -19.15 -2.51
CA ILE A 325 1.76 -18.02 -1.63
C ILE A 325 3.00 -18.35 -0.82
N VAL A 326 4.09 -17.62 -1.03
CA VAL A 326 5.37 -17.86 -0.37
C VAL A 326 5.61 -16.81 0.69
N TYR A 327 5.79 -17.25 1.94
CA TYR A 327 6.22 -16.41 3.05
C TYR A 327 7.68 -16.68 3.37
N TYR A 328 8.48 -15.61 3.41
CA TYR A 328 9.85 -15.65 3.87
C TYR A 328 9.94 -15.26 5.35
N VAL A 329 10.70 -16.02 6.13
CA VAL A 329 11.02 -15.64 7.51
C VAL A 329 12.20 -14.66 7.50
N ASP A 330 12.01 -13.48 8.09
CA ASP A 330 13.06 -12.47 8.18
C ASP A 330 14.32 -13.04 8.86
N PRO A 331 15.52 -12.91 8.25
CA PRO A 331 16.76 -13.39 8.85
C PRO A 331 17.04 -12.77 10.23
N ALA A 332 16.53 -11.56 10.49
CA ALA A 332 16.66 -10.87 11.78
C ALA A 332 15.77 -11.44 12.89
N THR A 333 14.89 -12.40 12.58
CA THR A 333 14.11 -13.13 13.59
C THR A 333 15.05 -13.90 14.52
N PRO A 334 14.88 -13.85 15.86
CA PRO A 334 15.65 -14.69 16.77
C PRO A 334 15.55 -16.19 16.43
N GLU A 335 16.69 -16.90 16.44
CA GLU A 335 16.78 -18.27 15.94
C GLU A 335 15.81 -19.25 16.60
N GLN A 336 15.60 -19.10 17.92
CA GLN A 336 14.70 -19.96 18.68
C GLN A 336 13.22 -19.81 18.25
N TRP A 337 12.87 -18.70 17.59
CA TRP A 337 11.50 -18.41 17.15
C TRP A 337 11.23 -18.83 15.69
N LYS A 338 12.26 -18.90 14.83
CA LYS A 338 12.08 -19.24 13.40
C LYS A 338 11.29 -20.53 13.17
N PRO A 339 11.50 -21.65 13.90
CA PRO A 339 10.72 -22.87 13.71
C PRO A 339 9.22 -22.67 13.95
N TRP A 340 8.84 -21.87 14.95
CA TRP A 340 7.46 -21.57 15.29
C TRP A 340 6.78 -20.69 14.25
N ILE A 341 7.51 -19.71 13.70
CA ILE A 341 7.02 -18.87 12.59
C ILE A 341 6.78 -19.72 11.33
N ARG A 342 7.71 -20.62 10.98
CA ARG A 342 7.52 -21.54 9.83
C ARG A 342 6.30 -22.43 10.04
N LYS A 343 6.09 -22.92 11.26
CA LYS A 343 4.91 -23.70 11.60
C LYS A 343 3.62 -22.89 11.45
N ALA A 344 3.58 -21.66 11.95
CA ALA A 344 2.41 -20.78 11.83
C ALA A 344 1.99 -20.51 10.38
N ILE A 345 2.97 -20.38 9.47
CA ILE A 345 2.70 -20.28 8.02
C ILE A 345 1.99 -21.56 7.53
N LEU A 346 2.50 -22.73 7.92
CA LEU A 346 1.97 -24.01 7.47
C LEU A 346 0.66 -24.42 8.16
N ASP A 347 0.31 -23.80 9.30
CA ASP A 347 -0.97 -24.03 9.98
C ASP A 347 -2.18 -23.59 9.14
N TRP A 348 -1.97 -22.79 8.09
CA TRP A 348 -3.00 -22.45 7.09
C TRP A 348 -3.20 -23.51 6.01
N GLN A 349 -2.27 -24.48 5.85
CA GLN A 349 -2.37 -25.51 4.82
C GLN A 349 -3.68 -26.32 4.88
N PRO A 350 -4.16 -26.80 6.04
CA PRO A 350 -5.42 -27.53 6.11
C PRO A 350 -6.63 -26.74 5.59
N ALA A 351 -6.66 -25.42 5.81
CA ALA A 351 -7.71 -24.55 5.29
C ALA A 351 -7.65 -24.44 3.75
N PHE A 352 -6.45 -24.35 3.19
CA PHE A 352 -6.27 -24.37 1.74
C PHE A 352 -6.60 -25.74 1.13
N GLU A 353 -6.24 -26.84 1.80
CA GLU A 353 -6.58 -28.19 1.35
C GLU A 353 -8.10 -28.40 1.33
N ALA A 354 -8.82 -27.91 2.35
CA ALA A 354 -10.27 -27.88 2.36
C ALA A 354 -10.87 -27.02 1.23
N ALA A 355 -10.16 -25.96 0.81
CA ALA A 355 -10.50 -25.16 -0.37
C ALA A 355 -10.08 -25.82 -1.71
N GLY A 356 -9.51 -27.03 -1.67
CA GLY A 356 -9.09 -27.79 -2.85
C GLY A 356 -7.66 -27.52 -3.31
N PHE A 357 -6.83 -26.85 -2.50
CA PHE A 357 -5.44 -26.56 -2.81
C PHE A 357 -4.44 -27.24 -1.87
N LYS A 358 -3.55 -28.08 -2.41
CA LYS A 358 -2.39 -28.58 -1.66
C LYS A 358 -1.18 -27.68 -1.94
N ASN A 359 -0.25 -27.56 -0.98
CA ASN A 359 0.95 -26.73 -1.14
C ASN A 359 0.63 -25.28 -1.54
N ALA A 360 -0.46 -24.72 -1.01
CA ALA A 360 -0.94 -23.40 -1.38
C ALA A 360 -0.15 -22.28 -0.71
N ILE A 361 0.29 -22.52 0.53
CA ILE A 361 1.11 -21.61 1.32
C ILE A 361 2.41 -22.31 1.73
N ILE A 362 3.53 -21.62 1.55
CA ILE A 362 4.87 -22.20 1.72
C ILE A 362 5.70 -21.27 2.62
N ALA A 363 6.38 -21.86 3.60
CA ALA A 363 7.39 -21.18 4.40
C ALA A 363 8.77 -21.38 3.78
N MET A 364 9.50 -20.29 3.56
CA MET A 364 10.86 -20.30 3.03
C MET A 364 11.80 -19.42 3.85
N ASP A 365 13.09 -19.71 3.74
CA ASP A 365 14.14 -18.77 4.15
C ASP A 365 14.55 -17.92 2.95
N PRO A 366 14.93 -16.65 3.14
CA PRO A 366 15.53 -15.85 2.09
C PRO A 366 16.74 -16.54 1.47
N PRO A 367 17.01 -16.33 0.17
CA PRO A 367 18.20 -16.87 -0.47
C PRO A 367 19.46 -16.37 0.23
N ALA A 368 20.35 -17.29 0.61
CA ALA A 368 21.55 -16.95 1.39
C ALA A 368 22.55 -16.07 0.62
N ASN A 369 22.58 -16.17 -0.72
CA ASN A 369 23.63 -15.58 -1.56
C ASN A 369 23.05 -14.83 -2.78
N ASP A 370 21.89 -14.19 -2.64
CA ASP A 370 21.33 -13.34 -3.69
C ASP A 370 21.46 -11.87 -3.30
N PRO A 371 22.40 -11.11 -3.89
CA PRO A 371 22.58 -9.69 -3.56
C PRO A 371 21.43 -8.80 -4.09
N ASP A 372 20.59 -9.33 -4.98
CA ASP A 372 19.43 -8.62 -5.53
C ASP A 372 18.14 -8.93 -4.77
N TRP A 373 18.16 -9.89 -3.84
CA TRP A 373 17.02 -10.17 -2.98
C TRP A 373 16.87 -9.07 -1.93
N SER A 374 15.66 -8.50 -1.88
CA SER A 374 15.27 -7.57 -0.83
C SER A 374 13.97 -8.03 -0.20
N ALA A 375 13.87 -7.83 1.10
CA ALA A 375 12.64 -8.05 1.84
C ALA A 375 11.61 -6.92 1.61
N GLU A 376 12.02 -5.78 1.01
CA GLU A 376 11.12 -4.68 0.64
C GLU A 376 10.49 -4.86 -0.74
N ASP A 377 11.08 -5.72 -1.58
CA ASP A 377 10.61 -6.05 -2.93
C ASP A 377 9.21 -6.69 -2.85
N ILE A 378 8.26 -6.09 -3.54
CA ILE A 378 6.86 -6.51 -3.55
C ILE A 378 6.62 -7.97 -4.00
N ARG A 379 7.57 -8.58 -4.70
CA ARG A 379 7.50 -10.01 -5.05
C ARG A 379 7.61 -10.93 -3.84
N HIS A 380 8.15 -10.45 -2.72
CA HIS A 380 8.42 -11.26 -1.54
C HIS A 380 7.50 -10.87 -0.39
N THR A 381 6.67 -11.81 0.06
CA THR A 381 5.92 -11.65 1.31
C THR A 381 6.81 -12.09 2.47
N VAL A 382 7.03 -11.21 3.44
CA VAL A 382 8.01 -11.42 4.52
C VAL A 382 7.35 -11.25 5.87
N ILE A 383 7.69 -12.13 6.81
CA ILE A 383 7.37 -11.98 8.24
C ILE A 383 8.55 -11.30 8.92
N ARG A 384 8.43 -10.00 9.18
CA ARG A 384 9.46 -9.12 9.73
C ARG A 384 9.51 -9.16 11.25
N TRP A 385 10.71 -9.13 11.80
CA TRP A 385 10.93 -8.98 13.24
C TRP A 385 11.44 -7.56 13.54
N LEU A 386 10.67 -6.79 14.30
CA LEU A 386 10.91 -5.36 14.49
C LEU A 386 11.26 -5.04 15.95
N PRO A 387 12.29 -4.20 16.21
CA PRO A 387 12.71 -3.82 17.56
C PRO A 387 11.78 -2.75 18.16
N SER A 388 10.50 -3.09 18.30
CA SER A 388 9.43 -2.22 18.78
C SER A 388 9.07 -2.57 20.23
N THR A 389 8.90 -1.55 21.07
CA THR A 389 8.38 -1.73 22.44
C THR A 389 6.85 -1.80 22.49
N ILE A 390 6.16 -1.61 21.36
CA ILE A 390 4.72 -1.76 21.27
C ILE A 390 4.38 -3.25 21.38
N GLU A 391 3.46 -3.57 22.27
CA GLU A 391 2.95 -4.93 22.53
C GLU A 391 1.88 -5.31 21.49
N ASN A 392 2.27 -5.47 20.23
CA ASN A 392 1.33 -5.77 19.14
C ASN A 392 2.00 -6.48 17.95
N ALA A 393 1.21 -6.93 16.98
CA ALA A 393 1.68 -7.34 15.66
C ALA A 393 0.71 -6.79 14.58
N GLN A 394 1.12 -6.82 13.31
CA GLN A 394 0.28 -6.32 12.21
C GLN A 394 0.51 -7.12 10.92
N GLY A 395 -0.57 -7.50 10.23
CA GLY A 395 -0.54 -8.19 8.93
C GLY A 395 -1.13 -7.39 7.77
N PRO A 396 -0.55 -6.23 7.37
CA PRO A 396 -1.00 -5.51 6.18
C PRO A 396 -0.78 -6.28 4.86
N HIS A 397 -1.51 -5.87 3.84
CA HIS A 397 -1.34 -6.38 2.47
C HIS A 397 -1.54 -5.26 1.44
N VAL A 398 -0.96 -5.43 0.27
CA VAL A 398 -1.12 -4.57 -0.92
C VAL A 398 -1.99 -5.31 -1.93
N SER A 399 -2.97 -4.62 -2.51
CA SER A 399 -3.89 -5.20 -3.50
C SER A 399 -3.96 -4.41 -4.79
N ASP A 400 -4.27 -5.09 -5.89
CA ASP A 400 -4.69 -4.44 -7.14
C ASP A 400 -5.99 -3.65 -6.89
N PRO A 401 -5.98 -2.31 -7.03
CA PRO A 401 -7.13 -1.46 -6.73
C PRO A 401 -8.32 -1.66 -7.69
N ARG A 402 -8.12 -2.41 -8.79
CA ARG A 402 -9.16 -2.73 -9.76
C ARG A 402 -10.01 -3.91 -9.32
N THR A 403 -9.44 -4.85 -8.55
CA THR A 403 -10.03 -6.18 -8.33
C THR A 403 -9.99 -6.70 -6.90
N GLY A 404 -9.11 -6.18 -6.04
CA GLY A 404 -8.81 -6.75 -4.74
C GLY A 404 -7.84 -7.94 -4.81
N GLU A 405 -7.15 -8.18 -5.92
CA GLU A 405 -6.10 -9.19 -5.97
C GLU A 405 -4.94 -8.80 -5.06
N ILE A 406 -4.68 -9.57 -4.00
CA ILE A 406 -3.53 -9.36 -3.12
C ILE A 406 -2.25 -9.67 -3.91
N LEU A 407 -1.38 -8.69 -4.02
CA LEU A 407 -0.10 -8.78 -4.72
C LEU A 407 1.03 -9.14 -3.76
N ASN A 408 0.93 -8.69 -2.50
CA ASN A 408 1.95 -8.86 -1.48
C ASN A 408 1.35 -8.74 -0.07
N GLY A 409 1.67 -9.68 0.81
CA GLY A 409 1.49 -9.54 2.26
C GLY A 409 2.77 -9.06 2.95
N SER A 410 2.63 -8.46 4.12
CA SER A 410 3.75 -8.16 5.02
C SER A 410 3.28 -8.36 6.46
N VAL A 411 3.93 -9.25 7.20
CA VAL A 411 3.66 -9.41 8.63
C VAL A 411 4.75 -8.68 9.40
N ARG A 412 4.34 -7.91 10.40
CA ARG A 412 5.22 -7.13 11.27
C ARG A 412 5.06 -7.63 12.70
N MET A 413 6.07 -8.36 13.17
CA MET A 413 6.15 -8.84 14.54
C MET A 413 6.94 -7.82 15.37
N PHE A 414 6.26 -7.10 16.26
CA PHE A 414 6.96 -6.24 17.20
C PHE A 414 7.57 -7.09 18.31
N HIS A 415 8.81 -6.80 18.69
CA HIS A 415 9.54 -7.60 19.68
C HIS A 415 8.75 -7.78 20.98
N ASN A 416 8.09 -6.72 21.46
CA ASN A 416 7.29 -6.77 22.68
C ASN A 416 5.95 -7.50 22.56
N VAL A 417 5.60 -8.07 21.39
CA VAL A 417 4.50 -9.06 21.31
C VAL A 417 4.73 -10.23 22.28
N LEU A 418 5.98 -10.54 22.61
CA LEU A 418 6.33 -11.55 23.60
C LEU A 418 5.83 -11.20 25.02
N ASN A 419 5.80 -9.91 25.40
CA ASN A 419 5.20 -9.49 26.66
C ASN A 419 3.69 -9.70 26.65
N LEU A 420 3.02 -9.29 25.56
CA LEU A 420 1.58 -9.46 25.39
C LEU A 420 1.19 -10.93 25.58
N GLN A 421 1.86 -11.82 24.86
CA GLN A 421 1.62 -13.26 24.92
C GLN A 421 1.93 -13.83 26.31
N ARG A 422 3.04 -13.41 26.93
CA ARG A 422 3.38 -13.81 28.30
C ARG A 422 2.28 -13.43 29.27
N ASP A 423 1.85 -12.17 29.27
CA ASP A 423 0.95 -11.63 30.29
C ASP A 423 -0.47 -12.14 30.09
N TRP A 424 -0.94 -12.28 28.85
CA TRP A 424 -2.20 -12.93 28.52
C TRP A 424 -2.22 -14.38 28.98
N TYR A 425 -1.21 -15.17 28.59
CA TYR A 425 -1.18 -16.59 28.92
C TYR A 425 -0.96 -16.83 30.42
N PHE A 426 -0.11 -16.03 31.07
CA PHE A 426 0.07 -16.08 32.51
C PHE A 426 -1.25 -15.86 33.24
N THR A 427 -1.98 -14.81 32.87
CA THR A 427 -3.25 -14.43 33.52
C THR A 427 -4.35 -15.47 33.26
N GLN A 428 -4.41 -16.02 32.04
CA GLN A 428 -5.51 -16.89 31.62
C GLN A 428 -5.28 -18.37 31.96
N ALA A 429 -4.03 -18.85 31.92
CA ALA A 429 -3.73 -20.28 31.90
C ALA A 429 -2.69 -20.76 32.93
N SER A 430 -1.94 -19.88 33.61
CA SER A 430 -0.90 -20.32 34.57
C SER A 430 -1.39 -21.20 35.74
N PRO A 431 -2.64 -21.07 36.25
CA PRO A 431 -3.13 -22.01 37.25
C PRO A 431 -3.21 -23.46 36.72
N LEU A 432 -3.32 -23.65 35.40
CA LEU A 432 -3.50 -24.96 34.77
C LEU A 432 -2.25 -25.48 34.04
N ASP A 433 -1.32 -24.60 33.65
CA ASP A 433 -0.04 -24.97 33.03
C ASP A 433 1.16 -24.64 33.94
N PRO A 434 1.81 -25.65 34.56
CA PRO A 434 3.00 -25.43 35.38
C PRO A 434 4.14 -24.69 34.67
N ARG A 435 4.25 -24.80 33.33
CA ARG A 435 5.29 -24.11 32.55
C ARG A 435 5.13 -22.59 32.56
N ALA A 436 3.92 -22.11 32.82
CA ALA A 436 3.58 -20.69 32.87
C ALA A 436 3.62 -20.10 34.29
N ARG A 437 4.05 -20.86 35.31
CA ARG A 437 4.12 -20.37 36.70
C ARG A 437 5.47 -19.76 37.06
N THR A 438 6.44 -19.79 36.15
CA THR A 438 7.77 -19.22 36.34
C THR A 438 8.14 -18.42 35.10
N LEU A 439 8.66 -17.21 35.32
CA LEU A 439 9.17 -16.35 34.27
C LEU A 439 10.70 -16.43 34.21
N PRO A 440 11.31 -16.34 33.01
CA PRO A 440 10.65 -16.35 31.70
C PRO A 440 10.02 -17.72 31.39
N PHE A 441 8.99 -17.74 30.53
CA PHE A 441 8.46 -19.00 30.02
C PHE A 441 9.54 -19.77 29.26
N PRO A 442 9.50 -21.12 29.27
CA PRO A 442 10.37 -21.89 28.39
C PRO A 442 10.05 -21.58 26.92
N ASP A 443 11.07 -21.63 26.06
CA ASP A 443 10.93 -21.36 24.61
C ASP A 443 9.86 -22.23 23.95
N SER A 444 9.66 -23.46 24.44
CA SER A 444 8.60 -24.34 23.94
C SER A 444 7.19 -23.82 24.21
N LEU A 445 6.99 -23.07 25.28
CA LEU A 445 5.71 -22.43 25.57
C LEU A 445 5.60 -21.10 24.81
N MET A 446 6.58 -20.22 24.94
CA MET A 446 6.56 -18.91 24.27
C MET A 446 6.47 -19.05 22.75
N GLY A 447 7.19 -20.03 22.17
CA GLY A 447 7.12 -20.36 20.76
C GLY A 447 5.72 -20.79 20.29
N ARG A 448 4.98 -21.56 21.10
CA ARG A 448 3.57 -21.92 20.79
C ARG A 448 2.64 -20.70 20.81
N LEU A 449 2.87 -19.76 21.72
CA LEU A 449 2.10 -18.51 21.75
C LEU A 449 2.45 -17.61 20.57
N LEU A 450 3.72 -17.60 20.18
CA LEU A 450 4.18 -16.89 19.00
C LEU A 450 3.60 -17.49 17.71
N GLU A 451 3.57 -18.82 17.59
CA GLU A 451 2.94 -19.53 16.48
C GLU A 451 1.48 -19.07 16.28
N PHE A 452 0.71 -18.98 17.37
CA PHE A 452 -0.68 -18.50 17.34
C PHE A 452 -0.81 -17.07 16.79
N VAL A 453 -0.07 -16.10 17.34
CA VAL A 453 -0.18 -14.71 16.89
C VAL A 453 0.33 -14.51 15.46
N VAL A 454 1.38 -15.23 15.06
CA VAL A 454 1.85 -15.17 13.67
C VAL A 454 0.81 -15.74 12.71
N ALA A 455 0.17 -16.86 13.05
CA ALA A 455 -0.90 -17.44 12.22
C ALA A 455 -2.10 -16.49 12.11
N HIS A 456 -2.44 -15.77 13.19
CA HIS A 456 -3.45 -14.70 13.18
C HIS A 456 -3.10 -13.58 12.20
N GLU A 457 -1.88 -13.02 12.27
CA GLU A 457 -1.46 -11.96 11.37
C GLU A 457 -1.39 -12.40 9.90
N ILE A 458 -1.03 -13.67 9.66
CA ILE A 458 -1.09 -14.25 8.30
C ILE A 458 -2.54 -14.20 7.78
N GLY A 459 -3.54 -14.46 8.62
CA GLY A 459 -4.95 -14.32 8.23
C GLY A 459 -5.30 -12.93 7.69
N HIS A 460 -4.78 -11.85 8.29
CA HIS A 460 -4.94 -10.49 7.76
C HIS A 460 -4.26 -10.30 6.41
N THR A 461 -3.07 -10.86 6.22
CA THR A 461 -2.38 -10.81 4.93
C THR A 461 -3.06 -11.66 3.85
N LEU A 462 -3.87 -12.65 4.23
CA LEU A 462 -4.74 -13.42 3.33
C LEU A 462 -6.06 -12.69 2.99
N GLY A 463 -6.30 -11.53 3.61
CA GLY A 463 -7.46 -10.68 3.37
C GLY A 463 -8.58 -10.79 4.42
N LEU A 464 -8.40 -11.58 5.48
CA LEU A 464 -9.41 -11.73 6.54
C LEU A 464 -9.34 -10.59 7.55
N ARG A 465 -10.50 -10.12 8.00
CA ARG A 465 -10.62 -9.18 9.12
C ARG A 465 -10.73 -9.94 10.44
N HIS A 466 -10.61 -9.21 11.55
CA HIS A 466 -10.97 -9.75 12.86
C HIS A 466 -12.42 -10.26 12.88
N ASP A 467 -12.64 -11.44 13.46
CA ASP A 467 -13.96 -12.03 13.71
C ASP A 467 -14.41 -11.76 15.15
N GLN A 468 -14.66 -10.49 15.44
CA GLN A 468 -15.06 -10.05 16.79
C GLN A 468 -16.35 -10.72 17.27
N ILE A 469 -17.31 -10.97 16.37
CA ILE A 469 -18.58 -11.60 16.72
C ILE A 469 -18.41 -13.08 17.09
N GLY A 470 -17.40 -13.76 16.51
CA GLY A 470 -17.06 -15.14 16.82
C GLY A 470 -16.94 -15.43 18.32
N SER A 471 -16.41 -14.48 19.09
CA SER A 471 -16.25 -14.59 20.56
C SER A 471 -17.55 -14.86 21.32
N SER A 472 -18.72 -14.50 20.75
CA SER A 472 -20.04 -14.70 21.34
C SER A 472 -20.72 -16.01 20.97
N THR A 473 -20.16 -16.77 20.03
CA THR A 473 -20.86 -17.91 19.41
C THR A 473 -20.68 -19.22 20.16
N TYR A 474 -19.61 -19.37 20.95
CA TYR A 474 -19.41 -20.54 21.79
C TYR A 474 -20.08 -20.34 23.16
N PRO A 475 -20.95 -21.27 23.62
CA PRO A 475 -21.53 -21.18 24.95
C PRO A 475 -20.46 -21.21 26.04
N ALA A 476 -20.62 -20.39 27.08
CA ALA A 476 -19.66 -20.28 28.18
C ALA A 476 -19.33 -21.63 28.85
N ASP A 477 -20.32 -22.52 28.97
CA ASP A 477 -20.10 -23.85 29.58
C ASP A 477 -19.33 -24.80 28.66
N SER A 478 -19.42 -24.60 27.34
CA SER A 478 -18.66 -25.39 26.37
C SER A 478 -17.17 -25.03 26.45
N VAL A 479 -16.82 -23.75 26.49
CA VAL A 479 -15.41 -23.32 26.61
C VAL A 479 -14.78 -23.66 27.97
N ARG A 480 -15.58 -23.99 28.99
CA ARG A 480 -15.07 -24.53 30.28
C ARG A 480 -14.83 -26.05 30.24
N SER A 481 -15.33 -26.75 29.23
CA SER A 481 -15.12 -28.19 29.07
C SER A 481 -13.79 -28.48 28.36
N ALA A 482 -12.89 -29.18 29.04
CA ALA A 482 -11.61 -29.58 28.46
C ALA A 482 -11.77 -30.41 27.18
N SER A 483 -12.73 -31.34 27.15
CA SER A 483 -12.98 -32.17 25.95
C SER A 483 -13.55 -31.37 24.78
N TRP A 484 -14.33 -30.33 25.06
CA TRP A 484 -14.82 -29.41 24.03
C TRP A 484 -13.68 -28.57 23.47
N VAL A 485 -12.90 -27.90 24.33
CA VAL A 485 -11.81 -27.01 23.90
C VAL A 485 -10.73 -27.78 23.12
N HIS A 486 -10.43 -29.04 23.50
CA HIS A 486 -9.50 -29.88 22.74
C HIS A 486 -9.97 -30.17 21.31
N ARG A 487 -11.29 -30.20 21.08
CA ARG A 487 -11.86 -30.49 19.75
C ARG A 487 -12.16 -29.22 18.95
N MET A 488 -12.67 -28.18 19.61
CA MET A 488 -13.27 -27.01 18.97
C MET A 488 -12.43 -25.73 19.12
N GLY A 489 -11.39 -25.75 19.97
CA GLY A 489 -10.70 -24.53 20.41
C GLY A 489 -11.50 -23.74 21.44
N HIS A 490 -10.90 -22.64 21.92
CA HIS A 490 -11.54 -21.70 22.85
C HIS A 490 -12.25 -20.54 22.12
N ALA A 491 -12.04 -20.42 20.81
CA ALA A 491 -12.70 -19.50 19.89
C ALA A 491 -13.04 -20.24 18.59
N PRO A 492 -14.11 -19.85 17.86
CA PRO A 492 -14.50 -20.47 16.59
C PRO A 492 -13.58 -20.11 15.42
N SER A 493 -12.80 -19.05 15.58
CA SER A 493 -11.98 -18.45 14.55
C SER A 493 -10.62 -18.09 15.16
N ILE A 494 -9.57 -18.19 14.34
CA ILE A 494 -8.26 -17.62 14.70
C ILE A 494 -8.27 -16.09 14.58
N MET A 495 -9.19 -15.52 13.78
CA MET A 495 -9.34 -14.09 13.50
C MET A 495 -10.20 -13.37 14.52
#